data_AF-A0A399HYW8-F1
#
_entry.id   AF-A0A399HYW8-F1
#
_cell.length_a   1.000
_cell.length_b   1.000
_cell.length_c   1.000
_cell.angle_alpha   90.00
_cell.angle_beta   90.00
_cell.angle_gamma   90.00
#
_symmetry.space_group_name_H-M   'P 1'
#
loop_
_entity.id
_entity.type
_entity.pdbx_description
1 polymer ?
#
loop_
_entity_poly.entity_id
_entity_poly.type
_entity_poly.pdbx_seq_one_letter_code
_entity_poly.pdbx_strand_id
1 'polypeptide(L)'
;MNFRYPTLVLSILTIFLCMCLVSHAEENDLKFKLKPGANGKLCLGCHTAFKEKLTKPAIHTPLKKGQCTGCHNPHSASHGKLLVADAGNICSTCHKSVVPANAQSVHKVVAEGSCTKCHDPHSANSKFNLLKGGNDLCFGCHKEMGESVAKVKFKHSPLVKGCLTCHDPHASNKAAFLLKSDVPALCIGCHKTDRPNFIKSHMNYPVAASRCTSCHDPHGSDRAGILYNNVHKPVVSRMCNQCHEEATSATPLKTKKSGYELCRGCHSTQVNSMFAKNMVHWPILSKEGCLSCHNPHASKHNGLMKGDLITTCGRCHHDTIRRQEKSQTKHEPIKDGKCVVCHDPHASDNPYMFKKATIIDQCATCHDWQKHSTHPLGEKVRDPRNKNVSVQCLSCHRSHGTEYKHFIPFPSTSELCVQCHEQFKR
;
A
#
# COMPACT_ATOMS: atom_id res chain seq x y z
N MET A 1 -56.89 72.60 -18.13
CA MET A 1 -56.82 71.24 -18.70
C MET A 1 -55.79 71.29 -19.81
N ASN A 2 -54.71 70.52 -19.92
CA ASN A 2 -54.30 69.28 -19.28
C ASN A 2 -52.76 69.23 -19.27
N PHE A 3 -52.17 68.95 -18.11
CA PHE A 3 -50.78 68.52 -17.94
C PHE A 3 -50.60 67.10 -18.47
N ARG A 4 -49.56 66.82 -19.27
CA ARG A 4 -48.93 65.49 -19.37
C ARG A 4 -47.43 65.58 -19.70
N TYR A 5 -46.61 65.62 -18.66
CA TYR A 5 -45.34 64.88 -18.63
C TYR A 5 -45.69 63.38 -18.65
N PRO A 6 -45.00 62.50 -19.41
CA PRO A 6 -43.92 61.74 -18.77
C PRO A 6 -42.90 61.11 -19.76
N THR A 7 -41.75 61.76 -19.97
CA THR A 7 -40.54 61.06 -20.47
C THR A 7 -39.60 60.65 -19.32
N LEU A 8 -39.89 61.06 -18.08
CA LEU A 8 -39.10 60.72 -16.89
C LEU A 8 -39.49 59.37 -16.24
N VAL A 9 -40.64 58.78 -16.61
CA VAL A 9 -41.16 57.56 -15.97
C VAL A 9 -40.56 56.28 -16.58
N LEU A 10 -40.09 56.33 -17.83
CA LEU A 10 -39.60 55.13 -18.52
C LEU A 10 -38.17 54.74 -18.11
N SER A 11 -37.32 55.71 -17.74
CA SER A 11 -35.92 55.46 -17.35
C SER A 11 -35.78 54.94 -15.91
N ILE A 12 -36.76 55.19 -15.04
CA ILE A 12 -36.79 54.68 -13.66
C ILE A 12 -37.27 53.22 -13.65
N LEU A 13 -38.16 52.83 -14.58
CA LEU A 13 -38.66 51.45 -14.67
C LEU A 13 -37.59 50.44 -15.10
N THR A 14 -36.65 50.84 -15.97
CA THR A 14 -35.55 49.98 -16.44
C THR A 14 -34.44 49.80 -15.40
N ILE A 15 -34.22 50.77 -14.51
CA ILE A 15 -33.26 50.65 -13.41
C ILE A 15 -33.86 49.80 -12.27
N PHE A 16 -35.16 49.94 -11.99
CA PHE A 16 -35.83 49.10 -10.98
C PHE A 16 -35.95 47.63 -11.42
N LEU A 17 -36.18 47.36 -12.71
CA LEU A 17 -36.23 45.99 -13.23
C LEU A 17 -34.85 45.30 -13.23
N CYS A 18 -33.77 46.08 -13.34
CA CYS A 18 -32.40 45.56 -13.25
C CYS A 18 -31.96 45.34 -11.79
N MET A 19 -32.41 46.17 -10.84
CA MET A 19 -32.18 45.93 -9.41
C MET A 19 -32.98 44.76 -8.84
N CYS A 20 -34.16 44.43 -9.37
CA CYS A 20 -34.92 43.26 -8.93
C CYS A 20 -34.35 41.92 -9.43
N LEU A 21 -33.52 41.91 -10.48
CA LEU A 21 -32.89 40.69 -11.00
C LEU A 21 -31.57 40.33 -10.31
N VAL A 22 -30.95 41.26 -9.57
CA VAL A 22 -29.73 40.99 -8.80
C VAL A 22 -30.04 40.48 -7.38
N SER A 23 -31.26 40.73 -6.87
CA SER A 23 -31.65 40.33 -5.51
C SER A 23 -32.14 38.88 -5.36
N HIS A 24 -32.30 38.13 -6.45
CA HIS A 24 -32.88 36.78 -6.42
C HIS A 24 -31.86 35.63 -6.62
N ALA A 25 -30.56 35.92 -6.59
CA ALA A 25 -29.52 34.92 -6.83
C ALA A 25 -28.83 34.37 -5.55
N GLU A 26 -29.19 34.82 -4.34
CA GLU A 26 -28.55 34.33 -3.08
C GLU A 26 -29.50 33.69 -2.05
N GLU A 27 -30.80 33.51 -2.35
CA GLU A 27 -31.78 33.06 -1.34
C GLU A 27 -32.31 31.63 -1.50
N ASN A 28 -31.59 30.75 -2.20
CA ASN A 28 -32.13 29.43 -2.53
C ASN A 28 -31.28 28.24 -2.06
N ASP A 29 -30.82 28.20 -0.79
CA ASP A 29 -30.03 27.04 -0.35
C ASP A 29 -30.15 26.57 1.11
N LEU A 30 -31.11 27.06 1.90
CA LEU A 30 -31.38 26.48 3.22
C LEU A 30 -32.41 25.35 3.11
N LYS A 31 -31.94 24.16 2.73
CA LYS A 31 -32.68 22.88 2.60
C LYS A 31 -33.70 22.59 3.73
N PHE A 32 -33.51 23.17 4.92
CA PHE A 32 -34.33 22.91 6.12
C PHE A 32 -35.19 24.09 6.59
N LYS A 33 -35.37 25.16 5.78
CA LYS A 33 -36.27 26.30 6.05
C LYS A 33 -36.14 26.87 7.48
N LEU A 34 -34.92 27.17 7.91
CA LEU A 34 -34.68 27.82 9.19
C LEU A 34 -35.17 29.28 9.16
N LYS A 35 -35.56 29.83 10.33
CA LYS A 35 -35.91 31.26 10.46
C LYS A 35 -34.75 32.13 9.93
N PRO A 36 -35.01 33.24 9.20
CA PRO A 36 -33.95 34.13 8.75
C PRO A 36 -33.02 34.54 9.91
N GLY A 37 -31.70 34.39 9.72
CA GLY A 37 -30.69 34.65 10.76
C GLY A 37 -30.49 33.53 11.79
N ALA A 38 -31.16 32.39 11.67
CA ALA A 38 -31.05 31.23 12.57
C ALA A 38 -29.80 30.34 12.32
N ASN A 39 -28.84 30.81 11.54
CA ASN A 39 -27.58 30.09 11.30
C ASN A 39 -26.64 30.30 12.49
N GLY A 40 -25.80 29.31 12.83
CA GLY A 40 -24.71 29.39 13.81
C GLY A 40 -25.12 29.83 15.23
N LYS A 41 -25.44 31.13 15.41
CA LYS A 41 -25.83 31.76 16.68
C LYS A 41 -27.00 31.05 17.37
N LEU A 42 -28.03 30.64 16.63
CA LEU A 42 -29.15 29.88 17.21
C LEU A 42 -28.67 28.52 17.74
N CYS A 43 -27.94 27.77 16.90
CA CYS A 43 -27.42 26.45 17.26
C CYS A 43 -26.52 26.53 18.50
N LEU A 44 -25.64 27.54 18.56
CA LEU A 44 -24.72 27.78 19.68
C LEU A 44 -25.41 28.32 20.95
N GLY A 45 -26.69 28.69 20.88
CA GLY A 45 -27.50 28.99 22.06
C GLY A 45 -27.72 27.75 22.94
N CYS A 46 -27.90 26.59 22.31
CA CYS A 46 -28.06 25.30 23.00
C CYS A 46 -26.79 24.46 22.98
N HIS A 47 -26.02 24.46 21.89
CA HIS A 47 -24.75 23.75 21.76
C HIS A 47 -23.58 24.57 22.32
N THR A 48 -23.68 25.00 23.57
CA THR A 48 -22.70 25.89 24.21
C THR A 48 -21.32 25.27 24.32
N ALA A 49 -21.24 23.97 24.63
CA ALA A 49 -19.98 23.23 24.68
C ALA A 49 -19.24 23.20 23.32
N PHE A 50 -19.95 23.36 22.21
CA PHE A 50 -19.34 23.37 20.88
C PHE A 50 -18.60 24.69 20.57
N LYS A 51 -18.91 25.78 21.29
CA LYS A 51 -18.24 27.08 21.10
C LYS A 51 -16.72 26.99 21.27
N GLU A 52 -16.24 26.10 22.14
CA GLU A 52 -14.81 25.87 22.34
C GLU A 52 -14.13 25.38 21.05
N LYS A 53 -14.80 24.55 20.23
CA LYS A 53 -14.24 24.13 18.94
C LYS A 53 -14.07 25.30 17.98
N LEU A 54 -14.85 26.37 18.12
CA LEU A 54 -14.74 27.56 17.27
C LEU A 54 -13.60 28.51 17.67
N THR A 55 -12.85 28.23 18.75
CA THR A 55 -11.71 29.05 19.16
C THR A 55 -10.38 28.56 18.56
N LYS A 56 -10.36 27.35 17.99
CA LYS A 56 -9.17 26.79 17.36
C LYS A 56 -8.75 27.57 16.11
N PRO A 57 -7.45 27.63 15.78
CA PRO A 57 -6.94 28.46 14.68
C PRO A 57 -7.39 28.01 13.29
N ALA A 58 -7.51 26.70 13.03
CA ALA A 58 -7.96 26.18 11.74
C ALA A 58 -9.43 25.72 11.83
N ILE A 59 -10.34 26.63 11.54
CA ILE A 59 -11.79 26.36 11.50
C ILE A 59 -12.21 26.05 10.07
N HIS A 60 -13.00 25.01 9.89
CA HIS A 60 -13.56 24.65 8.58
C HIS A 60 -14.45 25.78 8.06
N THR A 61 -14.31 26.16 6.78
CA THR A 61 -14.92 27.38 6.23
C THR A 61 -16.45 27.48 6.40
N PRO A 62 -17.26 26.44 6.10
CA PRO A 62 -18.71 26.44 6.39
C PRO A 62 -19.02 26.69 7.87
N LEU A 63 -18.20 26.14 8.77
CA LEU A 63 -18.42 26.31 10.20
C LEU A 63 -18.11 27.74 10.66
N LYS A 64 -17.06 28.37 10.12
CA LYS A 64 -16.76 29.80 10.35
C LYS A 64 -17.92 30.71 9.91
N LYS A 65 -18.67 30.29 8.87
CA LYS A 65 -19.87 30.98 8.39
C LYS A 65 -21.16 30.61 9.15
N GLY A 66 -21.08 29.76 10.17
CA GLY A 66 -22.26 29.28 10.92
C GLY A 66 -23.18 28.34 10.12
N GLN A 67 -22.71 27.76 9.02
CA GLN A 67 -23.47 26.90 8.13
C GLN A 67 -23.51 25.45 8.63
N CYS A 68 -24.10 25.24 9.80
CA CYS A 68 -24.23 23.90 10.42
C CYS A 68 -25.06 22.95 9.55
N THR A 69 -26.07 23.48 8.86
CA THR A 69 -27.02 22.72 8.05
C THR A 69 -26.48 22.17 6.74
N GLY A 70 -25.31 22.64 6.30
CA GLY A 70 -24.63 22.05 5.15
C GLY A 70 -24.17 20.61 5.42
N CYS A 71 -23.93 20.27 6.69
CA CYS A 71 -23.49 18.94 7.10
C CYS A 71 -24.47 18.22 8.04
N HIS A 72 -25.24 18.96 8.84
CA HIS A 72 -26.15 18.39 9.84
C HIS A 72 -27.62 18.69 9.56
N ASN A 73 -28.51 17.72 9.74
CA ASN A 73 -29.95 17.93 9.77
C ASN A 73 -30.42 18.08 11.23
N PRO A 74 -30.89 19.27 11.67
CA PRO A 74 -31.25 19.49 13.08
C PRO A 74 -32.47 18.69 13.57
N HIS A 75 -33.26 18.09 12.67
CA HIS A 75 -34.45 17.32 13.04
C HIS A 75 -34.20 15.81 13.05
N SER A 76 -33.79 15.26 11.91
CA SER A 76 -33.55 13.82 11.79
C SER A 76 -32.64 13.52 10.62
N ALA A 77 -31.78 12.52 10.80
CA ALA A 77 -31.02 11.96 9.68
C ALA A 77 -30.90 10.44 9.84
N SER A 78 -30.79 9.75 8.72
CA SER A 78 -30.48 8.32 8.64
C SER A 78 -29.03 7.99 9.01
N HIS A 79 -28.18 9.02 9.18
CA HIS A 79 -26.77 8.87 9.51
C HIS A 79 -26.49 9.38 10.93
N GLY A 80 -25.54 8.73 11.60
CA GLY A 80 -25.14 9.08 12.97
C GLY A 80 -24.76 10.55 13.11
N LYS A 81 -24.97 11.12 14.31
CA LYS A 81 -24.76 12.55 14.60
C LYS A 81 -25.51 13.51 13.66
N LEU A 82 -26.66 13.08 13.15
CA LEU A 82 -27.54 13.88 12.30
C LEU A 82 -26.88 14.33 10.99
N LEU A 83 -25.96 13.55 10.41
CA LEU A 83 -25.30 13.94 9.16
C LEU A 83 -26.25 13.85 7.96
N VAL A 84 -26.18 14.82 7.04
CA VAL A 84 -27.03 14.85 5.83
C VAL A 84 -26.61 13.84 4.75
N ALA A 85 -25.45 13.22 4.91
CA ALA A 85 -24.91 12.15 4.08
C ALA A 85 -24.04 11.23 4.94
N ASP A 86 -23.65 10.09 4.39
CA ASP A 86 -22.69 9.19 5.05
C ASP A 86 -21.39 9.92 5.41
N ALA A 87 -20.82 9.59 6.58
CA ALA A 87 -19.64 10.27 7.10
C ALA A 87 -18.42 10.18 6.16
N GLY A 88 -18.33 9.13 5.34
CA GLY A 88 -17.24 8.99 4.37
C GLY A 88 -17.47 9.73 3.05
N ASN A 89 -18.72 10.02 2.71
CA ASN A 89 -19.09 10.67 1.44
C ASN A 89 -19.47 12.14 1.61
N ILE A 90 -19.77 12.59 2.83
CA ILE A 90 -20.22 13.96 3.10
C ILE A 90 -19.19 15.00 2.62
N CYS A 91 -17.90 14.72 2.78
CA CYS A 91 -16.83 15.62 2.33
C CYS A 91 -16.87 15.80 0.81
N SER A 92 -17.10 14.73 0.06
CA SER A 92 -17.10 14.69 -1.40
C SER A 92 -18.30 15.39 -2.04
N THR A 93 -19.34 15.71 -1.25
CA THR A 93 -20.46 16.55 -1.72
C THR A 93 -19.98 17.93 -2.21
N CYS A 94 -18.95 18.46 -1.55
CA CYS A 94 -18.28 19.71 -1.93
C CYS A 94 -16.86 19.49 -2.49
N HIS A 95 -16.09 18.56 -1.92
CA HIS A 95 -14.69 18.32 -2.27
C HIS A 95 -14.52 17.24 -3.37
N LYS A 96 -15.17 17.44 -4.51
CA LYS A 96 -15.23 16.45 -5.62
C LYS A 96 -13.87 16.11 -6.25
N SER A 97 -12.85 16.97 -6.08
CA SER A 97 -11.54 16.84 -6.74
C SER A 97 -10.46 16.22 -5.84
N VAL A 98 -10.81 15.66 -4.69
CA VAL A 98 -9.83 15.04 -3.77
C VAL A 98 -9.19 13.79 -4.37
N VAL A 99 -9.98 13.01 -5.12
CA VAL A 99 -9.49 11.86 -5.87
C VAL A 99 -9.76 12.15 -7.36
N PRO A 100 -8.71 12.40 -8.17
CA PRO A 100 -8.90 12.64 -9.59
C PRO A 100 -9.39 11.37 -10.29
N ALA A 101 -10.21 11.52 -11.34
CA ALA A 101 -10.76 10.38 -12.08
C ALA A 101 -9.68 9.47 -12.70
N ASN A 102 -8.52 10.03 -13.03
CA ASN A 102 -7.35 9.30 -13.55
C ASN A 102 -6.29 9.02 -12.48
N ALA A 103 -6.68 8.86 -11.21
CA ALA A 103 -5.75 8.51 -10.15
C ALA A 103 -5.07 7.17 -10.45
N GLN A 104 -3.74 7.16 -10.43
CA GLN A 104 -2.92 5.96 -10.55
C GLN A 104 -2.69 5.30 -9.19
N SER A 105 -2.75 6.09 -8.12
CA SER A 105 -2.76 5.59 -6.75
C SER A 105 -3.66 6.43 -5.87
N VAL A 106 -4.35 5.76 -4.95
CA VAL A 106 -5.25 6.38 -3.97
C VAL A 106 -4.86 5.88 -2.59
N HIS A 107 -4.80 6.78 -1.62
CA HIS A 107 -4.48 6.42 -0.26
C HIS A 107 -5.64 5.61 0.32
N LYS A 108 -5.35 4.44 0.93
CA LYS A 108 -6.38 3.52 1.41
C LYS A 108 -7.42 4.19 2.32
N VAL A 109 -6.98 5.04 3.24
CA VAL A 109 -7.85 5.79 4.16
C VAL A 109 -8.84 6.69 3.41
N VAL A 110 -8.43 7.23 2.25
CA VAL A 110 -9.27 8.07 1.39
C VAL A 110 -10.22 7.22 0.55
N ALA A 111 -9.74 6.11 -0.01
CA ALA A 111 -10.58 5.17 -0.74
C ALA A 111 -11.71 4.57 0.13
N GLU A 112 -11.45 4.40 1.43
CA GLU A 112 -12.43 3.94 2.43
C GLU A 112 -13.31 5.08 3.00
N GLY A 113 -13.16 6.32 2.53
CA GLY A 113 -13.92 7.47 3.05
C GLY A 113 -13.59 7.84 4.51
N SER A 114 -12.48 7.35 5.07
CA SER A 114 -12.11 7.57 6.47
C SER A 114 -11.42 8.93 6.70
N CYS A 115 -11.95 10.02 6.13
CA CYS A 115 -11.39 11.38 6.15
C CYS A 115 -11.08 11.87 7.58
N THR A 116 -11.94 11.49 8.53
CA THR A 116 -11.85 11.92 9.94
C THR A 116 -10.71 11.26 10.72
N LYS A 117 -10.00 10.27 10.15
CA LYS A 117 -8.75 9.76 10.72
C LYS A 117 -7.60 10.74 10.59
N CYS A 118 -7.72 11.72 9.69
CA CYS A 118 -6.69 12.73 9.45
C CYS A 118 -7.20 14.17 9.67
N HIS A 119 -8.46 14.44 9.34
CA HIS A 119 -9.06 15.76 9.43
C HIS A 119 -10.10 15.86 10.56
N ASP A 120 -10.10 16.96 11.31
CA ASP A 120 -11.25 17.36 12.12
C ASP A 120 -12.25 18.12 11.22
N PRO A 121 -13.47 17.61 11.01
CA PRO A 121 -14.45 18.23 10.09
C PRO A 121 -14.94 19.61 10.58
N HIS A 122 -14.63 19.98 11.82
CA HIS A 122 -15.01 21.24 12.42
C HIS A 122 -13.81 22.17 12.55
N SER A 123 -12.82 21.76 13.35
CA SER A 123 -11.65 22.60 13.63
C SER A 123 -10.48 21.86 14.27
N ALA A 124 -9.27 22.29 13.92
CA ALA A 124 -8.04 21.77 14.50
C ALA A 124 -7.04 22.86 14.86
N ASN A 125 -6.01 22.47 15.62
CA ASN A 125 -4.88 23.34 15.92
C ASN A 125 -3.91 23.43 14.73
N SER A 126 -3.89 22.41 13.88
CA SER A 126 -3.03 22.35 12.70
C SER A 126 -3.75 22.92 11.48
N LYS A 127 -2.98 23.51 10.55
CA LYS A 127 -3.49 23.95 9.23
C LYS A 127 -4.21 22.80 8.51
N PHE A 128 -5.13 23.16 7.61
CA PHE A 128 -5.95 22.21 6.83
C PHE A 128 -6.80 21.27 7.70
N ASN A 129 -7.12 21.73 8.92
CA ASN A 129 -7.92 20.97 9.88
C ASN A 129 -7.31 19.62 10.26
N LEU A 130 -5.99 19.47 10.21
CA LEU A 130 -5.35 18.19 10.50
C LEU A 130 -5.33 17.89 12.00
N LEU A 131 -5.62 16.64 12.36
CA LEU A 131 -5.58 16.16 13.75
C LEU A 131 -4.18 16.27 14.37
N LYS A 132 -3.14 16.13 13.54
CA LYS A 132 -1.72 16.31 13.90
C LYS A 132 -0.99 17.05 12.78
N GLY A 133 0.05 17.79 13.12
CA GLY A 133 0.86 18.52 12.16
C GLY A 133 1.99 17.68 11.57
N GLY A 134 2.38 17.99 10.32
CA GLY A 134 3.58 17.45 9.69
C GLY A 134 3.61 15.92 9.58
N ASN A 135 4.80 15.34 9.74
CA ASN A 135 5.02 13.91 9.57
C ASN A 135 4.38 13.06 10.69
N ASP A 136 4.14 13.64 11.87
CA ASP A 136 3.55 12.94 13.01
C ASP A 136 2.14 12.41 12.72
N LEU A 137 1.42 13.06 11.80
CA LEU A 137 0.15 12.55 11.31
C LEU A 137 0.35 11.24 10.55
N CYS A 138 1.30 11.21 9.62
CA CYS A 138 1.63 10.04 8.82
C CYS A 138 2.12 8.89 9.71
N PHE A 139 3.01 9.18 10.66
CA PHE A 139 3.58 8.20 11.57
C PHE A 139 2.59 7.65 12.59
N GLY A 140 1.41 8.26 12.76
CA GLY A 140 0.32 7.68 13.54
C GLY A 140 -0.08 6.28 13.06
N CYS A 141 -0.04 6.07 11.75
CA CYS A 141 -0.28 4.76 11.12
C CYS A 141 1.01 4.13 10.57
N HIS A 142 1.89 4.92 9.95
CA HIS A 142 3.16 4.46 9.40
C HIS A 142 4.28 4.48 10.46
N LYS A 143 4.05 3.84 11.61
CA LYS A 143 4.95 3.88 12.78
C LYS A 143 6.34 3.34 12.47
N GLU A 144 6.42 2.17 11.84
CA GLU A 144 7.67 1.53 11.45
C GLU A 144 8.54 2.43 10.57
N MET A 145 7.90 3.21 9.67
CA MET A 145 8.60 4.19 8.84
C MET A 145 9.19 5.31 9.71
N GLY A 146 8.39 5.88 10.62
CA GLY A 146 8.86 6.91 11.54
C GLY A 146 10.04 6.46 12.39
N GLU A 147 9.95 5.25 12.95
CA GLU A 147 11.03 4.63 13.74
C GLU A 147 12.28 4.38 12.91
N SER A 148 12.13 3.85 11.69
CA SER A 148 13.25 3.59 10.78
C SER A 148 13.96 4.90 10.42
N VAL A 149 13.22 5.93 10.04
CA VAL A 149 13.76 7.24 9.64
C VAL A 149 14.44 7.95 10.80
N ALA A 150 13.95 7.76 12.02
CA ALA A 150 14.58 8.34 13.21
C ALA A 150 15.98 7.76 13.46
N LYS A 151 16.17 6.46 13.19
CA LYS A 151 17.37 5.67 13.51
C LYS A 151 18.47 5.75 12.44
N VAL A 152 18.12 5.95 11.17
CA VAL A 152 19.12 5.92 10.08
C VAL A 152 20.15 7.03 10.21
N LYS A 153 21.42 6.70 9.92
CA LYS A 153 22.55 7.64 9.97
C LYS A 153 22.44 8.76 8.93
N PHE A 154 22.10 8.43 7.69
CA PHE A 154 22.00 9.38 6.58
C PHE A 154 20.53 9.63 6.23
N LYS A 155 19.98 10.70 6.79
CA LYS A 155 18.60 11.13 6.55
C LYS A 155 18.52 11.92 5.24
N HIS A 156 17.53 11.59 4.41
CA HIS A 156 17.30 12.35 3.19
C HIS A 156 16.59 13.68 3.52
N SER A 157 17.21 14.81 3.17
CA SER A 157 16.73 16.15 3.57
C SER A 157 15.25 16.45 3.23
N PRO A 158 14.72 16.10 2.03
CA PRO A 158 13.31 16.27 1.70
C PRO A 158 12.35 15.59 2.68
N LEU A 159 12.72 14.44 3.23
CA LEU A 159 11.88 13.73 4.20
C LEU A 159 11.80 14.47 5.53
N VAL A 160 12.92 15.04 5.99
CA VAL A 160 12.98 15.85 7.22
C VAL A 160 12.08 17.07 7.10
N LYS A 161 11.98 17.66 5.89
CA LYS A 161 11.07 18.79 5.62
C LYS A 161 9.60 18.36 5.57
N GLY A 162 9.33 17.15 5.09
CA GLY A 162 8.03 16.52 5.21
C GLY A 162 7.72 15.50 4.11
N CYS A 163 6.89 14.50 4.43
CA CYS A 163 6.43 13.46 3.50
C CYS A 163 5.83 14.05 2.22
N LEU A 164 5.13 15.18 2.36
CA LEU A 164 4.43 15.86 1.28
C LEU A 164 5.37 16.53 0.25
N THR A 165 6.68 16.52 0.48
CA THR A 165 7.64 16.94 -0.55
C THR A 165 7.56 16.03 -1.77
N CYS A 166 7.37 14.72 -1.53
CA CYS A 166 7.35 13.70 -2.57
C CYS A 166 5.97 13.06 -2.75
N HIS A 167 5.17 12.98 -1.69
CA HIS A 167 3.87 12.31 -1.71
C HIS A 167 2.68 13.29 -1.80
N ASP A 168 1.65 12.87 -2.52
CA ASP A 168 0.29 13.41 -2.42
C ASP A 168 -0.47 12.64 -1.33
N PRO A 169 -1.01 13.30 -0.29
CA PRO A 169 -1.59 12.59 0.85
C PRO A 169 -2.92 11.89 0.52
N HIS A 170 -3.56 12.24 -0.60
CA HIS A 170 -4.86 11.69 -0.98
C HIS A 170 -4.76 10.73 -2.16
N ALA A 171 -4.25 11.22 -3.29
CA ALA A 171 -4.19 10.46 -4.53
C ALA A 171 -3.19 11.09 -5.49
N SER A 172 -2.50 10.26 -6.26
CA SER A 172 -1.65 10.75 -7.36
C SER A 172 -2.13 10.19 -8.69
N ASN A 173 -2.24 11.06 -9.69
CA ASN A 173 -2.45 10.67 -11.08
C ASN A 173 -1.15 10.54 -11.88
N LYS A 174 0.01 10.70 -11.23
CA LYS A 174 1.33 10.69 -11.90
C LYS A 174 2.12 9.41 -11.66
N ALA A 175 1.91 8.75 -10.53
CA ALA A 175 2.70 7.58 -10.15
C ALA A 175 2.00 6.73 -9.08
N ALA A 176 2.50 5.50 -8.91
CA ALA A 176 2.18 4.64 -7.78
C ALA A 176 2.71 5.22 -6.45
N PHE A 177 2.28 4.62 -5.32
CA PHE A 177 2.70 5.00 -3.97
C PHE A 177 2.49 6.48 -3.63
N LEU A 178 1.49 7.09 -4.26
CA LEU A 178 1.13 8.49 -4.07
C LEU A 178 2.24 9.48 -4.44
N LEU A 179 3.21 9.09 -5.27
CA LEU A 179 4.29 10.00 -5.63
C LEU A 179 3.78 11.12 -6.54
N LYS A 180 4.22 12.36 -6.29
CA LYS A 180 3.86 13.54 -7.11
C LYS A 180 4.36 13.46 -8.55
N SER A 181 5.35 12.61 -8.82
CA SER A 181 5.87 12.28 -10.14
C SER A 181 6.57 10.92 -10.06
N ASP A 182 6.68 10.20 -11.16
CA ASP A 182 7.42 8.93 -11.17
C ASP A 182 8.94 9.17 -11.13
N VAL A 183 9.67 8.12 -10.78
CA VAL A 183 11.12 8.07 -10.72
C VAL A 183 11.65 7.71 -12.11
N PRO A 184 12.64 8.45 -12.67
CA PRO A 184 13.56 9.35 -11.97
C PRO A 184 13.18 10.83 -11.93
N ALA A 185 12.15 11.26 -12.65
CA ALA A 185 11.78 12.67 -12.80
C ALA A 185 11.59 13.39 -11.44
N LEU A 186 10.94 12.72 -10.48
CA LEU A 186 10.78 13.24 -9.12
C LEU A 186 12.12 13.59 -8.45
N CYS A 187 13.11 12.70 -8.59
CA CYS A 187 14.42 12.86 -7.98
C CYS A 187 15.22 13.96 -8.69
N ILE A 188 15.18 13.97 -10.02
CA ILE A 188 15.90 14.93 -10.87
C ILE A 188 15.35 16.36 -10.72
N GLY A 189 14.10 16.51 -10.26
CA GLY A 189 13.54 17.81 -9.87
C GLY A 189 14.44 18.58 -8.88
N CYS A 190 15.17 17.86 -8.02
CA CYS A 190 16.13 18.45 -7.08
C CYS A 190 17.59 18.05 -7.39
N HIS A 191 17.83 16.82 -7.83
CA HIS A 191 19.17 16.29 -8.08
C HIS A 191 19.65 16.57 -9.50
N LYS A 192 20.76 17.31 -9.61
CA LYS A 192 21.42 17.61 -10.90
C LYS A 192 22.37 16.47 -11.27
N THR A 193 21.99 15.70 -12.29
CA THR A 193 22.67 14.47 -12.73
C THR A 193 23.79 14.72 -13.75
N ASP A 194 23.87 15.93 -14.30
CA ASP A 194 24.89 16.42 -15.23
C ASP A 194 26.17 16.89 -14.51
N ARG A 195 26.13 17.06 -13.18
CA ARG A 195 27.28 17.55 -12.42
C ARG A 195 28.42 16.51 -12.38
N PRO A 196 29.69 16.94 -12.50
CA PRO A 196 30.84 16.03 -12.46
C PRO A 196 30.88 15.12 -11.22
N ASN A 197 30.47 15.63 -10.06
CA ASN A 197 30.43 14.84 -8.83
C ASN A 197 29.41 13.70 -8.92
N PHE A 198 28.24 13.93 -9.52
CA PHE A 198 27.25 12.87 -9.73
C PHE A 198 27.81 11.78 -10.65
N ILE A 199 28.39 12.18 -11.78
CA ILE A 199 28.95 11.28 -12.78
C ILE A 199 30.07 10.44 -12.16
N LYS A 200 31.01 11.08 -11.44
CA LYS A 200 32.11 10.39 -10.75
C LYS A 200 31.61 9.45 -9.66
N SER A 201 30.59 9.84 -8.88
CA SER A 201 30.00 8.96 -7.85
C SER A 201 29.35 7.70 -8.42
N HIS A 202 28.96 7.72 -9.70
CA HIS A 202 28.40 6.58 -10.41
C HIS A 202 29.39 5.94 -11.40
N MET A 203 30.69 6.16 -11.19
CA MET A 203 31.77 5.55 -11.99
C MET A 203 31.64 5.83 -13.49
N ASN A 204 31.10 7.00 -13.84
CA ASN A 204 30.79 7.43 -15.22
C ASN A 204 29.74 6.58 -15.96
N TYR A 205 29.01 5.69 -15.26
CA TYR A 205 27.90 4.97 -15.88
C TYR A 205 26.66 5.87 -16.00
N PRO A 206 25.89 5.78 -17.09
CA PRO A 206 24.76 6.66 -17.38
C PRO A 206 23.49 6.26 -16.59
N VAL A 207 23.56 6.27 -15.27
CA VAL A 207 22.46 5.83 -14.38
C VAL A 207 21.38 6.90 -14.16
N ALA A 208 21.56 8.10 -14.71
CA ALA A 208 20.63 9.22 -14.55
C ALA A 208 19.23 8.91 -15.08
N ALA A 209 19.13 8.09 -16.14
CA ALA A 209 17.86 7.63 -16.69
C ALA A 209 17.28 6.41 -15.96
N SER A 210 18.05 5.77 -15.08
CA SER A 210 17.64 4.59 -14.34
C SER A 210 16.73 4.94 -13.17
N ARG A 211 15.95 3.95 -12.70
CA ARG A 211 15.10 4.13 -11.53
C ARG A 211 15.96 4.24 -10.26
N CYS A 212 16.13 5.45 -9.72
CA CYS A 212 17.01 5.72 -8.57
C CYS A 212 16.73 4.81 -7.35
N THR A 213 15.46 4.47 -7.13
CA THR A 213 15.01 3.60 -6.04
C THR A 213 15.33 2.11 -6.26
N SER A 214 16.05 1.74 -7.32
CA SER A 214 16.62 0.40 -7.44
C SER A 214 17.82 0.21 -6.53
N CYS A 215 18.49 1.29 -6.13
CA CYS A 215 19.70 1.22 -5.32
C CYS A 215 19.63 2.10 -4.08
N HIS A 216 18.91 3.23 -4.17
CA HIS A 216 18.81 4.21 -3.10
C HIS A 216 17.51 4.08 -2.31
N ASP A 217 17.60 4.23 -1.00
CA ASP A 217 16.45 4.42 -0.13
C ASP A 217 16.11 5.93 -0.06
N PRO A 218 15.03 6.41 -0.70
CA PRO A 218 14.67 7.81 -0.68
C PRO A 218 14.27 8.32 0.71
N HIS A 219 14.08 7.42 1.69
CA HIS A 219 13.78 7.79 3.07
C HIS A 219 15.03 7.89 3.96
N GLY A 220 16.21 7.54 3.44
CA GLY A 220 17.46 7.51 4.18
C GLY A 220 17.92 6.09 4.53
N SER A 221 19.19 5.98 4.90
CA SER A 221 19.84 4.69 5.16
C SER A 221 21.04 4.86 6.08
N ASP A 222 21.69 3.77 6.46
CA ASP A 222 22.95 3.80 7.20
C ASP A 222 24.18 3.92 6.30
N ARG A 223 23.99 3.99 4.98
CA ARG A 223 25.06 4.11 3.99
C ARG A 223 25.11 5.50 3.36
N ALA A 224 26.34 5.95 3.08
CA ALA A 224 26.56 7.19 2.36
C ALA A 224 25.88 7.16 0.98
N GLY A 225 25.41 8.32 0.54
CA GLY A 225 24.63 8.42 -0.69
C GLY A 225 23.27 7.74 -0.61
N ILE A 226 22.75 7.44 0.59
CA ILE A 226 21.45 6.79 0.83
C ILE A 226 21.24 5.48 0.07
N LEU A 227 22.30 4.71 -0.18
CA LEU A 227 22.15 3.35 -0.73
C LEU A 227 21.42 2.46 0.27
N TYR A 228 20.61 1.51 -0.20
CA TYR A 228 20.01 0.52 0.70
C TYR A 228 21.08 -0.18 1.56
N ASN A 229 20.70 -0.62 2.75
CA ASN A 229 21.66 -1.18 3.72
C ASN A 229 22.36 -2.45 3.19
N ASN A 230 21.65 -3.29 2.44
CA ASN A 230 22.24 -4.45 1.76
C ASN A 230 22.67 -4.04 0.35
N VAL A 231 23.97 -3.86 0.13
CA VAL A 231 24.55 -3.53 -1.17
C VAL A 231 25.38 -4.71 -1.63
N HIS A 232 25.23 -5.07 -2.90
CA HIS A 232 26.00 -6.14 -3.50
C HIS A 232 27.49 -5.76 -3.54
N LYS A 233 28.37 -6.73 -3.24
CA LYS A 233 29.83 -6.50 -3.14
C LYS A 233 30.43 -5.79 -4.36
N PRO A 234 30.12 -6.15 -5.61
CA PRO A 234 30.63 -5.43 -6.79
C PRO A 234 30.25 -3.94 -6.82
N VAL A 235 29.07 -3.57 -6.33
CA VAL A 235 28.63 -2.16 -6.25
C VAL A 235 29.43 -1.41 -5.19
N VAL A 236 29.61 -2.01 -4.01
CA VAL A 236 30.45 -1.42 -2.94
C VAL A 236 31.89 -1.22 -3.41
N SER A 237 32.42 -2.20 -4.14
CA SER A 237 33.78 -2.20 -4.69
C SER A 237 33.92 -1.41 -5.98
N ARG A 238 32.85 -0.78 -6.50
CA ARG A 238 32.84 0.02 -7.74
C ARG A 238 33.26 -0.78 -8.99
N MET A 239 32.99 -2.08 -8.99
CA MET A 239 33.37 -3.04 -10.03
C MET A 239 32.22 -3.26 -11.03
N CYS A 240 31.67 -2.18 -11.58
CA CYS A 240 30.51 -2.22 -12.49
C CYS A 240 30.80 -3.05 -13.75
N ASN A 241 32.03 -2.94 -14.26
CA ASN A 241 32.48 -3.61 -15.47
C ASN A 241 32.65 -5.13 -15.35
N GLN A 242 32.49 -5.70 -14.16
CA GLN A 242 32.43 -7.15 -13.99
C GLN A 242 31.13 -7.72 -14.56
N CYS A 243 30.06 -6.92 -14.51
CA CYS A 243 28.75 -7.33 -15.00
C CYS A 243 28.37 -6.60 -16.28
N HIS A 244 28.71 -5.32 -16.39
CA HIS A 244 28.34 -4.45 -17.49
C HIS A 244 29.50 -4.21 -18.46
N GLU A 245 29.19 -3.76 -19.67
CA GLU A 245 30.19 -3.20 -20.59
C GLU A 245 30.87 -1.96 -19.98
N GLU A 246 32.02 -1.55 -20.52
CA GLU A 246 32.76 -0.41 -20.00
C GLU A 246 31.95 0.90 -20.10
N ALA A 247 32.18 1.82 -19.15
CA ALA A 247 31.48 3.11 -19.07
C ALA A 247 31.61 3.96 -20.34
N THR A 248 32.71 3.80 -21.07
CA THR A 248 33.02 4.50 -22.33
C THR A 248 32.48 3.81 -23.58
N SER A 249 31.88 2.63 -23.44
CA SER A 249 31.33 1.88 -24.58
C SER A 249 30.06 2.55 -25.12
N ALA A 250 29.64 2.13 -26.33
CA ALA A 250 28.37 2.58 -26.90
C ALA A 250 27.14 2.09 -26.10
N THR A 251 27.29 1.04 -25.29
CA THR A 251 26.20 0.46 -24.49
C THR A 251 26.63 0.15 -23.05
N PRO A 252 26.97 1.16 -22.22
CA PRO A 252 27.61 0.95 -20.92
C PRO A 252 26.83 0.08 -19.93
N LEU A 253 25.50 0.08 -19.99
CA LEU A 253 24.66 -0.69 -19.06
C LEU A 253 24.30 -2.08 -19.58
N LYS A 254 24.72 -2.45 -20.79
CA LYS A 254 24.53 -3.82 -21.30
C LYS A 254 25.35 -4.79 -20.47
N THR A 255 24.78 -5.95 -20.14
CA THR A 255 25.52 -6.99 -19.39
C THR A 255 26.40 -7.82 -20.32
N LYS A 256 27.57 -8.24 -19.82
CA LYS A 256 28.55 -9.04 -20.57
C LYS A 256 28.06 -10.46 -20.89
N LYS A 257 27.15 -10.99 -20.08
CA LYS A 257 26.45 -12.27 -20.28
C LYS A 257 24.98 -12.12 -19.97
N SER A 258 24.16 -13.04 -20.48
CA SER A 258 22.71 -13.06 -20.29
C SER A 258 22.28 -14.02 -19.17
N GLY A 259 21.18 -13.69 -18.50
CA GLY A 259 20.50 -14.58 -17.55
C GLY A 259 21.39 -15.04 -16.39
N TYR A 260 21.22 -16.29 -15.98
CA TYR A 260 21.93 -16.86 -14.84
C TYR A 260 23.44 -17.09 -15.11
N GLU A 261 23.87 -17.17 -16.37
CA GLU A 261 25.29 -17.40 -16.72
C GLU A 261 26.18 -16.23 -16.32
N LEU A 262 25.63 -15.01 -16.28
CA LEU A 262 26.32 -13.86 -15.71
C LEU A 262 26.64 -14.08 -14.23
N CYS A 263 25.63 -14.49 -13.47
CA CYS A 263 25.72 -14.71 -12.03
C CYS A 263 26.61 -15.91 -11.71
N ARG A 264 26.51 -16.98 -12.51
CA ARG A 264 27.28 -18.23 -12.34
C ARG A 264 28.78 -18.01 -12.33
N GLY A 265 29.28 -16.97 -13.00
CA GLY A 265 30.71 -16.62 -12.98
C GLY A 265 31.28 -16.44 -11.57
N CYS A 266 30.47 -15.97 -10.62
CA CYS A 266 30.86 -15.81 -9.21
C CYS A 266 30.06 -16.69 -8.24
N HIS A 267 28.80 -17.00 -8.57
CA HIS A 267 27.88 -17.80 -7.74
C HIS A 267 27.77 -19.25 -8.22
N SER A 268 28.86 -19.81 -8.74
CA SER A 268 28.89 -21.14 -9.35
C SER A 268 28.39 -22.22 -8.40
N THR A 269 28.78 -22.18 -7.12
CA THR A 269 28.33 -23.15 -6.12
C THR A 269 26.82 -23.14 -5.94
N GLN A 270 26.21 -21.96 -5.77
CA GLN A 270 24.75 -21.84 -5.59
C GLN A 270 23.99 -22.26 -6.84
N VAL A 271 24.46 -21.81 -8.00
CA VAL A 271 23.86 -22.12 -9.30
C VAL A 271 23.96 -23.61 -9.62
N ASN A 272 25.12 -24.23 -9.40
CA ASN A 272 25.28 -25.67 -9.62
C ASN A 272 24.44 -26.47 -8.61
N SER A 273 24.37 -26.04 -7.34
CA SER A 273 23.58 -26.75 -6.33
C SER A 273 22.09 -26.74 -6.61
N MET A 274 21.54 -25.65 -7.16
CA MET A 274 20.11 -25.59 -7.52
C MET A 274 19.82 -26.45 -8.76
N PHE A 275 20.69 -26.45 -9.77
CA PHE A 275 20.51 -27.24 -10.99
C PHE A 275 20.79 -28.74 -10.81
N ALA A 276 21.45 -29.14 -9.72
CA ALA A 276 21.65 -30.53 -9.37
C ALA A 276 20.41 -31.21 -8.74
N LYS A 277 19.35 -30.44 -8.45
CA LYS A 277 18.12 -30.93 -7.83
C LYS A 277 17.09 -31.32 -8.88
N ASN A 278 16.20 -32.24 -8.51
CA ASN A 278 15.19 -32.77 -9.45
C ASN A 278 14.17 -31.72 -9.91
N MET A 279 13.82 -30.76 -9.05
CA MET A 279 12.85 -29.73 -9.35
C MET A 279 13.45 -28.34 -9.15
N VAL A 280 13.72 -27.65 -10.26
CA VAL A 280 14.10 -26.23 -10.26
C VAL A 280 12.85 -25.37 -10.33
N HIS A 281 12.78 -24.36 -9.47
CA HIS A 281 11.67 -23.42 -9.46
C HIS A 281 11.65 -22.62 -10.77
N TRP A 282 10.54 -22.69 -11.50
CA TRP A 282 10.38 -22.13 -12.84
C TRP A 282 10.92 -20.69 -13.03
N PRO A 283 10.73 -19.71 -12.13
CA PRO A 283 11.22 -18.34 -12.34
C PRO A 283 12.73 -18.26 -12.60
N ILE A 284 13.52 -19.20 -12.07
CA ILE A 284 14.97 -19.28 -12.31
C ILE A 284 15.29 -19.60 -13.77
N LEU A 285 14.42 -20.38 -14.43
CA LEU A 285 14.55 -20.76 -15.83
C LEU A 285 14.01 -19.70 -16.79
N SER A 286 13.33 -18.68 -16.26
CA SER A 286 12.83 -17.57 -17.08
C SER A 286 13.98 -16.73 -17.65
N LYS A 287 13.69 -15.89 -18.65
CA LYS A 287 14.67 -14.95 -19.21
C LYS A 287 15.21 -13.97 -18.17
N GLU A 288 14.39 -13.62 -17.18
CA GLU A 288 14.79 -12.77 -16.05
C GLU A 288 15.63 -13.53 -15.01
N GLY A 289 15.39 -14.84 -14.89
CA GLY A 289 16.11 -15.75 -14.00
C GLY A 289 16.16 -15.25 -12.56
N CYS A 290 17.36 -15.09 -12.02
CA CYS A 290 17.59 -14.58 -10.67
C CYS A 290 16.92 -13.22 -10.43
N LEU A 291 16.82 -12.39 -11.47
CA LEU A 291 16.31 -11.03 -11.37
C LEU A 291 14.80 -10.96 -11.17
N SER A 292 14.04 -12.06 -11.34
CA SER A 292 12.61 -12.04 -11.02
C SER A 292 12.37 -11.76 -9.53
N CYS A 293 13.28 -12.25 -8.68
CA CYS A 293 13.20 -12.14 -7.23
C CYS A 293 14.29 -11.24 -6.62
N HIS A 294 15.50 -11.21 -7.21
CA HIS A 294 16.64 -10.48 -6.67
C HIS A 294 16.90 -9.15 -7.39
N ASN A 295 17.45 -8.20 -6.65
CA ASN A 295 18.01 -6.94 -7.14
C ASN A 295 19.54 -6.98 -6.98
N PRO A 296 20.31 -7.16 -8.06
CA PRO A 296 21.74 -7.46 -7.99
C PRO A 296 22.60 -6.26 -7.57
N HIS A 297 22.01 -5.08 -7.33
CA HIS A 297 22.74 -3.90 -6.92
C HIS A 297 22.63 -3.62 -5.43
N ALA A 298 21.40 -3.44 -4.94
CA ALA A 298 21.13 -3.22 -3.53
C ALA A 298 19.67 -3.53 -3.20
N SER A 299 19.39 -3.78 -1.92
CA SER A 299 18.03 -3.97 -1.43
C SER A 299 17.90 -3.64 0.06
N LYS A 300 16.68 -3.26 0.47
CA LYS A 300 16.28 -3.21 1.86
C LYS A 300 16.30 -4.60 2.53
N HIS A 301 16.09 -5.66 1.76
CA HIS A 301 15.98 -7.03 2.26
C HIS A 301 17.28 -7.81 2.10
N ASN A 302 17.51 -8.75 3.03
CA ASN A 302 18.65 -9.65 3.02
C ASN A 302 18.67 -10.51 1.74
N GLY A 303 19.86 -10.98 1.35
CA GLY A 303 20.01 -11.76 0.12
C GLY A 303 19.65 -10.98 -1.14
N LEU A 304 19.63 -9.64 -1.08
CA LEU A 304 19.33 -8.77 -2.21
C LEU A 304 17.94 -9.02 -2.82
N MET A 305 16.94 -9.40 -2.01
CA MET A 305 15.58 -9.64 -2.51
C MET A 305 14.86 -8.35 -2.87
N LYS A 306 14.05 -8.33 -3.94
CA LYS A 306 13.30 -7.13 -4.38
C LYS A 306 12.23 -6.65 -3.39
N GLY A 307 11.78 -7.52 -2.49
CA GLY A 307 10.81 -7.23 -1.43
C GLY A 307 10.88 -8.29 -0.34
N ASP A 308 10.00 -8.21 0.66
CA ASP A 308 9.76 -9.33 1.57
C ASP A 308 9.18 -10.54 0.81
N LEU A 309 9.07 -11.68 1.50
CA LEU A 309 8.62 -12.92 0.88
C LEU A 309 7.15 -12.88 0.45
N ILE A 310 6.28 -12.23 1.22
CA ILE A 310 4.85 -12.10 0.87
C ILE A 310 4.71 -11.29 -0.42
N THR A 311 5.39 -10.15 -0.50
CA THR A 311 5.37 -9.26 -1.66
C THR A 311 6.06 -9.89 -2.86
N THR A 312 7.24 -10.50 -2.67
CA THR A 312 8.03 -11.06 -3.77
C THR A 312 7.33 -12.28 -4.37
N CYS A 313 6.92 -13.23 -3.53
CA CYS A 313 6.26 -14.45 -3.99
C CYS A 313 4.81 -14.20 -4.41
N GLY A 314 4.10 -13.30 -3.70
CA GLY A 314 2.69 -12.97 -3.95
C GLY A 314 2.43 -12.31 -5.30
N ARG A 315 3.45 -11.75 -5.97
CA ARG A 315 3.34 -11.28 -7.36
C ARG A 315 2.93 -12.41 -8.33
N CYS A 316 3.33 -13.64 -8.06
CA CYS A 316 2.92 -14.81 -8.83
C CYS A 316 1.90 -15.67 -8.05
N HIS A 317 2.15 -15.90 -6.77
CA HIS A 317 1.31 -16.72 -5.88
C HIS A 317 0.18 -15.93 -5.20
N HIS A 318 -0.45 -15.03 -5.95
CA HIS A 318 -1.47 -14.11 -5.45
C HIS A 318 -2.67 -14.83 -4.83
N ASP A 319 -3.10 -15.98 -5.39
CA ASP A 319 -4.18 -16.78 -4.84
C ASP A 319 -3.86 -17.38 -3.48
N THR A 320 -2.61 -17.79 -3.28
CA THR A 320 -2.13 -18.29 -1.99
C THR A 320 -2.20 -17.19 -0.95
N ILE A 321 -1.72 -15.98 -1.28
CA ILE A 321 -1.76 -14.82 -0.37
C ILE A 321 -3.22 -14.45 -0.05
N ARG A 322 -4.09 -14.37 -1.06
CA ARG A 322 -5.52 -14.07 -0.89
C ARG A 322 -6.21 -15.08 0.03
N ARG A 323 -5.88 -16.37 -0.11
CA ARG A 323 -6.44 -17.42 0.76
C ARG A 323 -5.98 -17.27 2.20
N GLN A 324 -4.72 -16.93 2.42
CA GLN A 324 -4.18 -16.66 3.77
C GLN A 324 -4.89 -15.50 4.44
N GLU A 325 -5.14 -14.41 3.71
CA GLU A 325 -5.87 -13.24 4.21
C GLU A 325 -7.28 -13.60 4.67
N LYS A 326 -7.99 -14.41 3.88
CA LYS A 326 -9.36 -14.88 4.18
C LYS A 326 -9.42 -16.00 5.22
N SER A 327 -8.29 -16.63 5.54
CA SER A 327 -8.29 -17.82 6.40
C SER A 327 -8.82 -17.51 7.80
N GLN A 328 -9.75 -18.32 8.30
CA GLN A 328 -10.29 -18.18 9.67
C GLN A 328 -9.25 -18.51 10.74
N THR A 329 -8.39 -19.51 10.47
CA THR A 329 -7.25 -19.84 11.33
C THR A 329 -5.98 -19.32 10.67
N LYS A 330 -5.13 -18.63 11.42
CA LYS A 330 -3.84 -18.13 10.92
C LYS A 330 -2.73 -19.11 11.33
N HIS A 331 -1.92 -19.53 10.35
CA HIS A 331 -0.76 -20.38 10.58
C HIS A 331 0.47 -19.49 10.77
N GLU A 332 1.06 -19.45 11.96
CA GLU A 332 2.02 -18.41 12.35
C GLU A 332 3.21 -18.25 11.39
N PRO A 333 3.94 -19.33 10.98
CA PRO A 333 5.00 -19.20 9.97
C PRO A 333 4.55 -18.56 8.65
N ILE A 334 3.32 -18.81 8.23
CA ILE A 334 2.81 -18.34 6.94
C ILE A 334 2.31 -16.90 7.05
N LYS A 335 1.58 -16.59 8.14
CA LYS A 335 1.15 -15.24 8.50
C LYS A 335 2.33 -14.27 8.59
N ASP A 336 3.46 -14.74 9.11
CA ASP A 336 4.70 -13.96 9.23
C ASP A 336 5.51 -13.91 7.92
N GLY A 337 5.02 -14.49 6.83
CA GLY A 337 5.72 -14.53 5.54
C GLY A 337 6.95 -15.45 5.51
N LYS A 338 7.10 -16.38 6.46
CA LYS A 338 8.25 -17.30 6.54
C LYS A 338 8.04 -18.52 5.62
N CYS A 339 7.72 -18.29 4.35
CA CYS A 339 7.45 -19.33 3.35
C CYS A 339 8.62 -20.32 3.21
N VAL A 340 9.84 -19.82 3.35
CA VAL A 340 11.08 -20.58 3.16
C VAL A 340 11.41 -21.52 4.32
N VAL A 341 10.60 -21.57 5.38
CA VAL A 341 10.74 -22.57 6.45
C VAL A 341 10.40 -23.97 5.91
N CYS A 342 9.38 -24.04 5.06
CA CYS A 342 8.94 -25.30 4.46
C CYS A 342 9.41 -25.45 3.00
N HIS A 343 9.43 -24.34 2.25
CA HIS A 343 9.75 -24.36 0.82
C HIS A 343 11.20 -23.96 0.57
N ASP A 344 11.86 -24.64 -0.37
CA ASP A 344 13.05 -24.13 -1.02
C ASP A 344 12.62 -23.27 -2.22
N PRO A 345 12.88 -21.94 -2.20
CA PRO A 345 12.43 -21.05 -3.27
C PRO A 345 13.21 -21.22 -4.57
N HIS A 346 14.32 -21.98 -4.57
CA HIS A 346 15.16 -22.18 -5.74
C HIS A 346 15.00 -23.57 -6.34
N ALA A 347 15.25 -24.61 -5.55
CA ALA A 347 15.19 -25.98 -6.06
C ALA A 347 15.03 -27.00 -4.93
N SER A 348 14.34 -28.10 -5.22
CA SER A 348 14.20 -29.21 -4.27
C SER A 348 14.18 -30.55 -5.00
N ASP A 349 14.52 -31.61 -4.27
CA ASP A 349 14.32 -32.99 -4.72
C ASP A 349 12.87 -33.45 -4.47
N ASN A 350 12.09 -32.66 -3.73
CA ASN A 350 10.79 -33.06 -3.18
C ASN A 350 9.64 -32.26 -3.82
N PRO A 351 8.44 -32.86 -3.95
CA PRO A 351 7.24 -32.19 -4.44
C PRO A 351 6.93 -30.91 -3.68
N TYR A 352 6.26 -29.97 -4.35
CA TYR A 352 5.91 -28.65 -3.81
C TYR A 352 7.11 -27.83 -3.30
N MET A 353 8.31 -28.17 -3.75
CA MET A 353 9.55 -27.54 -3.31
C MET A 353 9.83 -27.73 -1.81
N PHE A 354 9.36 -28.81 -1.17
CA PHE A 354 9.60 -28.99 0.26
C PHE A 354 11.05 -29.28 0.61
N LYS A 355 11.50 -28.82 1.77
CA LYS A 355 12.87 -29.06 2.27
C LYS A 355 13.07 -30.46 2.83
N LYS A 356 11.99 -31.15 3.21
CA LYS A 356 12.01 -32.54 3.68
C LYS A 356 11.38 -33.47 2.65
N ALA A 357 11.79 -34.74 2.69
CA ALA A 357 11.36 -35.78 1.75
C ALA A 357 9.85 -36.04 1.82
N THR A 358 9.29 -36.07 3.03
CA THR A 358 7.87 -36.33 3.24
C THR A 358 7.16 -35.12 3.84
N ILE A 359 5.87 -34.98 3.55
CA ILE A 359 5.01 -33.95 4.14
C ILE A 359 4.94 -34.10 5.66
N ILE A 360 4.92 -35.34 6.16
CA ILE A 360 4.91 -35.62 7.59
C ILE A 360 6.18 -35.08 8.24
N ASP A 361 7.36 -35.38 7.69
CA ASP A 361 8.63 -34.88 8.22
C ASP A 361 8.75 -33.36 8.11
N GLN A 362 8.21 -32.78 7.04
CA GLN A 362 8.18 -31.33 6.86
C GLN A 362 7.35 -30.64 7.94
N CYS A 363 6.17 -31.17 8.28
CA CYS A 363 5.32 -30.62 9.32
C CYS A 363 5.88 -30.91 10.72
N ALA A 364 6.46 -32.09 10.90
CA ALA A 364 7.00 -32.56 12.16
C ALA A 364 8.23 -31.80 12.65
N THR A 365 8.87 -30.98 11.81
CA THR A 365 9.93 -30.07 12.29
C THR A 365 9.43 -29.13 13.40
N CYS A 366 8.12 -28.88 13.46
CA CYS A 366 7.47 -28.10 14.52
C CYS A 366 6.34 -28.88 15.22
N HIS A 367 5.69 -29.80 14.52
CA HIS A 367 4.55 -30.57 15.00
C HIS A 367 4.91 -32.03 15.34
N ASP A 368 6.04 -32.25 16.02
CA ASP A 368 6.57 -33.59 16.26
C ASP A 368 5.56 -34.52 16.95
N TRP A 369 4.86 -34.02 17.97
CA TRP A 369 3.80 -34.75 18.68
C TRP A 369 2.64 -35.19 17.78
N GLN A 370 2.35 -34.46 16.70
CA GLN A 370 1.26 -34.81 15.78
C GLN A 370 1.57 -36.05 14.93
N LYS A 371 2.82 -36.53 14.89
CA LYS A 371 3.16 -37.82 14.31
C LYS A 371 2.63 -39.01 15.12
N HIS A 372 2.32 -38.79 16.40
CA HIS A 372 1.75 -39.79 17.30
C HIS A 372 0.21 -39.72 17.34
N SER A 373 -0.42 -39.14 16.31
CA SER A 373 -1.88 -39.10 16.20
C SER A 373 -2.46 -40.50 16.23
N THR A 374 -3.63 -40.65 16.84
CA THR A 374 -4.40 -41.91 16.84
C THR A 374 -4.95 -42.27 15.45
N HIS A 375 -4.96 -41.32 14.52
CA HIS A 375 -5.36 -41.58 13.14
C HIS A 375 -4.17 -42.13 12.33
N PRO A 376 -4.34 -43.24 11.59
CA PRO A 376 -3.26 -43.84 10.81
C PRO A 376 -2.79 -42.88 9.69
N LEU A 377 -1.48 -42.62 9.64
CA LEU A 377 -0.79 -41.76 8.67
C LEU A 377 0.48 -42.45 8.14
N GLY A 378 0.97 -41.99 6.99
CA GLY A 378 2.25 -42.43 6.41
C GLY A 378 2.11 -43.46 5.30
N GLU A 379 3.24 -43.92 4.76
CA GLU A 379 3.32 -44.65 3.50
C GLU A 379 2.52 -45.95 3.44
N LYS A 380 2.26 -46.57 4.60
CA LYS A 380 1.51 -47.83 4.72
C LYS A 380 -0.02 -47.63 4.64
N VAL A 381 -0.50 -46.39 4.70
CA VAL A 381 -1.92 -46.06 4.79
C VAL A 381 -2.33 -45.30 3.55
N ARG A 382 -3.18 -45.88 2.70
CA ARG A 382 -3.65 -45.23 1.46
C ARG A 382 -4.87 -44.36 1.74
N ASP A 383 -4.91 -43.18 1.12
CA ASP A 383 -6.06 -42.28 1.20
C ASP A 383 -7.25 -42.90 0.44
N PRO A 384 -8.39 -43.20 1.08
CA PRO A 384 -9.53 -43.84 0.41
C PRO A 384 -10.07 -43.03 -0.77
N ARG A 385 -9.91 -41.70 -0.74
CA ARG A 385 -10.36 -40.79 -1.81
C ARG A 385 -9.42 -40.80 -3.01
N ASN A 386 -8.16 -41.17 -2.79
CA ASN A 386 -7.16 -41.29 -3.84
C ASN A 386 -6.11 -42.34 -3.45
N LYS A 387 -6.30 -43.57 -3.96
CA LYS A 387 -5.45 -44.72 -3.65
C LYS A 387 -3.98 -44.56 -4.09
N ASN A 388 -3.67 -43.57 -4.93
CA ASN A 388 -2.30 -43.27 -5.37
C ASN A 388 -1.49 -42.49 -4.33
N VAL A 389 -2.14 -41.93 -3.29
CA VAL A 389 -1.45 -41.17 -2.24
C VAL A 389 -1.63 -41.83 -0.87
N SER A 390 -0.65 -41.66 -0.01
CA SER A 390 -0.78 -42.02 1.40
C SER A 390 -1.56 -40.96 2.18
N VAL A 391 -2.20 -41.37 3.27
CA VAL A 391 -2.80 -40.43 4.22
C VAL A 391 -1.68 -39.66 4.91
N GLN A 392 -1.74 -38.33 4.79
CA GLN A 392 -0.73 -37.40 5.30
C GLN A 392 -1.40 -36.16 5.90
N CYS A 393 -0.63 -35.25 6.49
CA CYS A 393 -1.17 -34.04 7.12
C CYS A 393 -2.04 -33.22 6.13
N LEU A 394 -1.59 -33.12 4.87
CA LEU A 394 -2.33 -32.42 3.80
C LEU A 394 -3.51 -33.23 3.22
N SER A 395 -3.79 -34.44 3.68
CA SER A 395 -5.05 -35.12 3.36
C SER A 395 -6.24 -34.41 4.01
N CYS A 396 -6.02 -33.81 5.18
CA CYS A 396 -7.07 -33.18 5.99
C CYS A 396 -6.89 -31.68 6.15
N HIS A 397 -5.64 -31.18 6.08
CA HIS A 397 -5.35 -29.77 6.31
C HIS A 397 -4.86 -29.05 5.06
N ARG A 398 -5.06 -27.74 5.03
CA ARG A 398 -4.52 -26.80 4.05
C ARG A 398 -3.79 -25.69 4.82
N SER A 399 -2.49 -25.88 5.03
CA SER A 399 -1.64 -24.98 5.85
C SER A 399 -1.68 -23.52 5.38
N HIS A 400 -1.85 -23.29 4.08
CA HIS A 400 -1.99 -21.95 3.48
C HIS A 400 -3.37 -21.30 3.71
N GLY A 401 -4.22 -21.91 4.53
CA GLY A 401 -5.49 -21.33 4.96
C GLY A 401 -6.71 -21.91 4.24
N THR A 402 -7.85 -21.78 4.93
CA THR A 402 -9.19 -22.18 4.49
C THR A 402 -10.21 -21.21 5.04
N GLU A 403 -11.39 -21.13 4.42
CA GLU A 403 -12.50 -20.35 4.98
C GLU A 403 -13.09 -20.96 6.25
N TYR A 404 -12.64 -22.15 6.64
CA TYR A 404 -13.04 -22.88 7.83
C TYR A 404 -11.94 -22.92 8.90
N LYS A 405 -12.32 -23.21 10.14
CA LYS A 405 -11.40 -23.32 11.28
C LYS A 405 -10.46 -24.51 11.15
N HIS A 406 -9.33 -24.51 11.85
CA HIS A 406 -8.38 -25.63 11.93
C HIS A 406 -7.80 -26.08 10.58
N PHE A 407 -7.81 -25.20 9.57
CA PHE A 407 -7.26 -25.46 8.24
C PHE A 407 -7.93 -26.61 7.48
N ILE A 408 -9.14 -27.03 7.87
CA ILE A 408 -9.85 -28.10 7.14
C ILE A 408 -10.53 -27.53 5.89
N PRO A 409 -10.62 -28.29 4.79
CA PRO A 409 -11.24 -27.82 3.55
C PRO A 409 -12.77 -27.94 3.52
N PHE A 410 -13.41 -28.31 4.64
CA PHE A 410 -14.86 -28.50 4.75
C PHE A 410 -15.45 -27.69 5.93
N PRO A 411 -16.74 -27.30 5.89
CA PRO A 411 -17.37 -26.53 6.96
C PRO A 411 -17.28 -27.15 8.34
N SER A 412 -17.34 -28.48 8.43
CA SER A 412 -17.24 -29.23 9.67
C SER A 412 -16.27 -30.42 9.58
N THR A 413 -15.78 -30.87 10.74
CA THR A 413 -14.95 -32.08 10.84
C THR A 413 -15.71 -33.32 10.36
N SER A 414 -17.00 -33.43 10.68
CA SER A 414 -17.84 -34.54 10.24
C SER A 414 -17.90 -34.63 8.71
N GLU A 415 -18.11 -33.51 8.01
CA GLU A 415 -18.12 -33.46 6.55
C GLU A 415 -16.77 -33.83 5.92
N LEU A 416 -15.65 -33.51 6.59
CA LEU A 416 -14.32 -33.98 6.19
C LEU A 416 -14.17 -35.50 6.39
N CYS A 417 -14.58 -36.03 7.55
CA CYS A 417 -14.38 -37.44 7.89
C CYS A 417 -15.17 -38.38 6.95
N VAL A 418 -16.41 -38.01 6.60
CA VAL A 418 -17.24 -38.82 5.69
C VAL A 418 -16.72 -38.86 4.26
N GLN A 419 -15.70 -38.06 3.90
CA GLN A 419 -15.02 -38.21 2.62
C GLN A 419 -14.20 -39.50 2.52
N CYS A 420 -13.77 -40.05 3.66
CA CYS A 420 -13.01 -41.31 3.71
C CYS A 420 -13.80 -42.44 4.37
N HIS A 421 -14.79 -42.11 5.20
CA HIS A 421 -15.65 -43.06 5.90
C HIS A 421 -17.09 -42.97 5.37
N GLU A 422 -17.27 -43.33 4.09
CA GLU A 422 -18.55 -43.23 3.40
C GLU A 422 -19.68 -43.99 4.10
N GLN A 423 -19.35 -45.07 4.83
CA GLN A 423 -20.32 -45.82 5.63
C GLN A 423 -21.02 -45.00 6.73
N PHE A 424 -20.46 -43.85 7.09
CA PHE A 424 -21.03 -42.93 8.09
C PHE A 424 -21.66 -41.68 7.46
N LYS A 425 -21.71 -41.61 6.11
CA LYS A 425 -22.38 -40.54 5.40
C LYS A 425 -23.89 -40.73 5.57
N ARG A 426 -24.53 -39.79 6.28
CA ARG A 426 -25.97 -39.77 6.50
C ARG A 426 -26.70 -39.08 5.37
#